data_AF-A0A357CK41-F1
#
_entry.id   AF-A0A357CK41-F1
#
_cell.length_a   1.000
_cell.length_b   1.000
_cell.length_c   1.000
_cell.angle_alpha   90.00
_cell.angle_beta   90.00
_cell.angle_gamma   90.00
#
_symmetry.space_group_name_H-M   'P 1'
#
loop_
_entity.id
_entity.type
_entity.pdbx_description
1 polymer ?
#
loop_
_entity_poly.entity_id
_entity_poly.type
_entity_poly.pdbx_seq_one_letter_code
_entity_poly.pdbx_strand_id
1 'polypeptide(L)'
;KAKNAQEAHEAIRPTDFIKEPDKVARYLEDDAAKLYKLIWQRTLASQGQSADIERTTIDIDVAGKDGERYGVRATGSVIRFDGFLKIYEEGIDDAVGEDGA
;
A
#
# COMPACT_ATOMS: atom_id res chain seq x y z
N LYS A 1 -8.30 7.32 22.36
CA LYS A 1 -9.79 7.42 22.48
C LYS A 1 -10.26 8.61 21.64
N ALA A 2 -10.79 8.38 20.45
CA ALA A 2 -11.33 9.44 19.60
C ALA A 2 -12.57 10.05 20.28
N LYS A 3 -12.44 11.28 20.79
CA LYS A 3 -13.42 11.92 21.68
C LYS A 3 -14.38 12.86 20.94
N ASN A 4 -14.75 12.52 19.69
CA ASN A 4 -15.79 13.17 18.89
C ASN A 4 -16.43 12.21 17.86
N ALA A 5 -16.56 10.92 18.21
CA ALA A 5 -17.13 9.88 17.34
C ALA A 5 -18.68 9.96 17.19
N GLN A 6 -19.32 11.03 17.66
CA GLN A 6 -20.79 11.10 17.72
C GLN A 6 -21.46 11.61 16.44
N GLU A 7 -20.72 12.15 15.46
CA GLU A 7 -21.31 12.66 14.20
C GLU A 7 -20.79 11.96 12.92
N ALA A 8 -19.65 11.27 12.99
CA ALA A 8 -19.04 10.58 11.86
C ALA A 8 -19.37 9.07 11.91
N HIS A 9 -20.50 8.70 11.33
CA HIS A 9 -21.02 7.31 11.35
C HIS A 9 -20.52 6.44 10.19
N GLU A 10 -19.75 6.99 9.27
CA GLU A 10 -19.33 6.33 8.04
C GLU A 10 -17.94 6.77 7.58
N ALA A 11 -17.21 5.84 6.94
CA ALA A 11 -15.98 6.18 6.23
C ALA A 11 -16.26 7.02 4.98
N ILE A 12 -15.27 7.80 4.54
CA ILE A 12 -15.35 8.49 3.24
C ILE A 12 -15.32 7.44 2.13
N ARG A 13 -16.41 7.36 1.36
CA ARG A 13 -16.60 6.39 0.27
C ARG A 13 -17.48 6.96 -0.85
N PRO A 14 -17.52 6.34 -2.04
CA PRO A 14 -18.53 6.65 -3.03
C PRO A 14 -19.93 6.44 -2.47
N THR A 15 -20.85 7.33 -2.84
CA THR A 15 -22.29 7.16 -2.53
C THR A 15 -22.88 5.95 -3.26
N ASP A 16 -22.36 5.64 -4.45
CA ASP A 16 -22.73 4.51 -5.29
C ASP A 16 -21.50 4.08 -6.10
N PHE A 17 -21.25 2.77 -6.20
CA PHE A 17 -20.13 2.21 -6.96
C PHE A 17 -20.38 2.17 -8.47
N ILE A 18 -21.62 2.26 -8.94
CA ILE A 18 -21.98 2.36 -10.38
C ILE A 18 -21.39 3.63 -11.00
N LYS A 19 -21.12 4.66 -10.17
CA LYS A 19 -20.45 5.90 -10.54
C LYS A 19 -18.94 5.67 -10.68
N GLU A 20 -18.53 4.93 -11.70
CA GLU A 20 -17.11 4.68 -11.98
C GLU A 20 -16.35 6.01 -12.22
N PRO A 21 -15.07 6.12 -11.82
CA PRO A 21 -14.28 7.35 -11.95
C PRO A 21 -14.31 7.96 -13.35
N ASP A 22 -14.16 7.13 -14.39
CA ASP A 22 -14.13 7.58 -15.79
C ASP A 22 -15.47 8.16 -16.26
N LYS A 23 -16.59 7.69 -15.71
CA LYS A 23 -17.94 8.17 -16.04
C LYS A 23 -18.26 9.50 -15.35
N VAL A 24 -17.68 9.72 -14.18
CA VAL A 24 -17.90 10.91 -13.34
C VAL A 24 -16.91 12.04 -13.67
N ALA A 25 -15.70 11.72 -14.13
CA ALA A 25 -14.62 12.68 -14.36
C ALA A 25 -15.05 13.91 -15.19
N ARG A 26 -15.88 13.73 -16.23
CA ARG A 26 -16.42 14.83 -17.06
C ARG A 26 -17.26 15.88 -16.33
N TYR A 27 -17.70 15.59 -15.10
CA TYR A 27 -18.51 16.48 -14.28
C TYR A 27 -17.70 17.15 -13.15
N LEU A 28 -16.40 16.86 -13.05
CA LEU A 28 -15.52 17.32 -11.99
C LEU A 28 -14.33 18.07 -12.57
N GLU A 29 -13.77 18.99 -11.79
CA GLU A 29 -12.43 19.53 -12.06
C GLU A 29 -11.37 18.44 -11.82
N ASP A 30 -10.21 18.58 -12.46
CA ASP A 30 -9.18 17.55 -12.51
C ASP A 30 -8.77 17.01 -11.13
N ASP A 31 -8.58 17.89 -10.14
CA ASP A 31 -8.16 17.48 -8.80
C ASP A 31 -9.28 16.78 -8.03
N ALA A 32 -10.53 17.21 -8.21
CA ALA A 32 -11.68 16.53 -7.66
C ALA A 32 -11.88 15.15 -8.30
N ALA A 33 -11.62 15.00 -9.60
CA ALA A 33 -11.66 13.72 -10.29
C ALA A 33 -10.58 12.75 -9.78
N LYS A 34 -9.34 13.24 -9.57
CA LYS A 34 -8.26 12.45 -8.97
C LYS A 34 -8.62 12.00 -7.55
N LEU A 35 -9.13 12.91 -6.73
CA LEU A 35 -9.55 12.61 -5.36
C LEU A 35 -10.70 11.60 -5.33
N TYR A 36 -11.69 11.75 -6.20
CA TYR A 36 -12.78 10.80 -6.33
C TYR A 36 -12.28 9.41 -6.72
N LYS A 37 -11.37 9.33 -7.70
CA LYS A 37 -10.72 8.08 -8.12
C LYS A 37 -9.98 7.40 -6.95
N LEU A 38 -9.23 8.17 -6.17
CA LEU A 38 -8.51 7.68 -4.99
C LEU A 38 -9.49 7.07 -3.95
N ILE A 39 -10.54 7.81 -3.60
CA ILE A 39 -11.57 7.36 -2.65
C ILE A 39 -12.27 6.10 -3.17
N TRP A 40 -12.62 6.07 -4.46
CA TRP A 40 -13.28 4.94 -5.09
C TRP A 40 -12.42 3.68 -5.06
N GLN A 41 -11.15 3.77 -5.47
CA GLN A 41 -10.21 2.64 -5.46
C GLN A 41 -9.94 2.13 -4.05
N ARG A 42 -9.72 3.03 -3.07
CA ARG A 42 -9.49 2.65 -1.68
C ARG A 42 -10.70 1.95 -1.05
N THR A 43 -11.92 2.43 -1.37
CA THR A 43 -13.15 1.79 -0.88
C THR A 43 -13.32 0.40 -1.50
N LEU A 44 -13.11 0.25 -2.81
CA LEU A 44 -13.22 -1.05 -3.48
C LEU A 44 -12.15 -2.04 -2.97
N ALA A 45 -10.90 -1.59 -2.85
CA ALA A 45 -9.80 -2.39 -2.33
C ALA A 45 -10.06 -2.90 -0.91
N SER A 46 -10.74 -2.12 -0.06
CA SER A 46 -11.11 -2.55 1.30
C SER A 46 -12.05 -3.77 1.35
N GLN A 47 -12.74 -4.06 0.24
CA GLN A 47 -13.59 -5.25 0.09
C GLN A 47 -12.87 -6.39 -0.63
N GLY A 48 -11.64 -6.16 -1.11
CA GLY A 48 -10.82 -7.13 -1.82
C GLY A 48 -10.16 -8.15 -0.88
N GLN A 49 -9.74 -9.28 -1.45
CA GLN A 49 -8.98 -10.29 -0.73
C GLN A 49 -7.58 -9.76 -0.38
N SER A 50 -7.03 -10.21 0.75
CA SER A 50 -5.62 -9.95 1.11
C SER A 50 -4.65 -10.40 0.02
N ALA A 51 -3.54 -9.68 -0.09
CA ALA A 51 -2.41 -10.11 -0.91
C ALA A 51 -1.62 -11.21 -0.19
N ASP A 52 -1.15 -12.19 -0.95
CA ASP A 52 -0.25 -13.23 -0.45
C ASP A 52 1.19 -12.85 -0.82
N ILE A 53 2.03 -12.67 0.20
CA ILE A 53 3.44 -12.28 0.04
C ILE A 53 4.31 -13.35 0.68
N GLU A 54 5.20 -13.93 -0.11
CA GLU A 54 6.22 -14.86 0.37
C GLU A 54 7.49 -14.08 0.73
N ARG A 55 7.93 -14.19 1.98
CA ARG A 55 9.16 -13.57 2.46
C ARG A 55 10.22 -14.64 2.71
N THR A 56 11.38 -14.45 2.10
CA THR A 56 12.56 -15.31 2.30
C THR A 56 13.62 -14.52 3.07
N THR A 57 14.05 -15.04 4.21
CA THR A 57 15.15 -14.48 5.00
C THR A 57 16.31 -15.46 5.01
N ILE A 58 17.51 -14.97 4.71
CA ILE A 58 18.75 -15.75 4.71
C ILE A 58 19.68 -15.12 5.75
N ASP A 59 20.04 -15.91 6.76
CA ASP A 59 21.08 -15.58 7.72
C ASP A 59 22.39 -16.27 7.30
N ILE A 60 23.47 -15.50 7.22
CA ILE A 60 24.78 -15.97 6.76
C ILE A 60 25.83 -15.63 7.82
N ASP A 61 26.44 -16.66 8.39
CA ASP A 61 27.60 -16.52 9.26
C ASP A 61 28.89 -16.65 8.45
N VAL A 62 29.76 -15.66 8.55
CA VAL A 62 31.05 -15.59 7.85
C VAL A 62 32.20 -15.42 8.83
N ALA A 63 33.26 -16.21 8.66
CA ALA A 63 34.50 -16.04 9.40
C ALA A 63 35.33 -14.92 8.76
N GLY A 64 35.68 -13.90 9.56
CA GLY A 64 36.55 -12.82 9.15
C GLY A 64 38.01 -13.23 9.10
N LYS A 65 38.81 -12.46 8.35
CA LYS A 65 40.26 -12.66 8.26
C LYS A 65 40.99 -12.37 9.58
N ASP A 66 40.34 -11.65 10.49
CA ASP A 66 40.76 -11.35 11.85
C ASP A 66 40.48 -12.49 12.85
N GLY A 67 39.78 -13.55 12.42
CA GLY A 67 39.38 -14.67 13.28
C GLY A 67 38.05 -14.47 13.99
N GLU A 68 37.39 -13.33 13.80
CA GLU A 68 36.06 -13.04 14.35
C GLU A 68 34.94 -13.65 13.47
N ARG A 69 33.74 -13.80 14.03
CA ARG A 69 32.55 -14.22 13.27
C ARG A 69 31.63 -13.05 13.03
N TYR A 70 31.16 -12.94 11.79
CA TYR A 70 30.26 -11.91 11.32
C TYR A 70 28.94 -12.55 10.88
N GLY A 71 27.82 -12.01 11.34
CA GLY A 71 26.49 -12.40 10.86
C GLY A 71 25.94 -11.34 9.91
N VAL A 72 25.50 -11.74 8.72
CA VAL A 72 24.76 -10.88 7.78
C VAL A 72 23.40 -11.48 7.47
N ARG A 73 22.40 -10.63 7.29
CA ARG A 73 21.02 -11.02 6.98
C ARG A 73 20.58 -10.40 5.67
N ALA A 74 20.08 -11.24 4.77
CA ALA A 74 19.39 -10.80 3.55
C ALA A 74 17.90 -11.16 3.66
N THR A 75 17.01 -10.26 3.23
CA THR A 75 15.57 -10.52 3.16
C THR A 75 15.06 -10.15 1.77
N GLY A 76 14.35 -11.07 1.13
CA GLY A 76 13.63 -10.84 -0.12
C GLY A 76 12.13 -11.13 0.06
N SER A 77 11.28 -10.51 -0.75
CA SER A 77 9.83 -10.80 -0.74
C SER A 77 9.31 -10.88 -2.17
N VAL A 78 8.37 -11.79 -2.43
CA VAL A 78 7.73 -12.01 -3.72
C VAL A 78 6.21 -12.05 -3.52
N ILE A 79 5.46 -11.27 -4.30
CA ILE A 79 4.00 -11.33 -4.30
C ILE A 79 3.57 -12.62 -5.02
N ARG A 80 2.84 -13.49 -4.33
CA ARG A 80 2.26 -14.72 -4.87
C ARG A 80 0.85 -14.47 -5.41
N PHE A 81 0.12 -13.55 -4.78
CA PHE A 81 -1.20 -13.12 -5.20
C PHE A 81 -1.42 -11.65 -4.82
N ASP A 82 -1.80 -10.82 -5.79
CA ASP A 82 -1.88 -9.36 -5.59
C ASP A 82 -3.05 -8.94 -4.69
N GLY A 83 -4.14 -9.72 -4.65
CA GLY A 83 -5.33 -9.36 -3.87
C GLY A 83 -5.80 -7.92 -4.14
N PHE A 84 -6.04 -7.17 -3.07
CA PHE A 84 -6.45 -5.77 -3.13
C PHE A 84 -5.39 -4.83 -3.76
N LEU A 85 -4.11 -5.21 -3.77
CA LEU A 85 -3.01 -4.38 -4.31
C LEU A 85 -3.18 -4.12 -5.81
N LYS A 86 -3.87 -5.02 -6.52
CA LYS A 86 -4.22 -4.82 -7.94
C LYS A 86 -5.12 -3.60 -8.18
N ILE A 87 -5.91 -3.21 -7.19
CA ILE A 87 -6.92 -2.15 -7.28
C ILE A 87 -6.37 -0.83 -6.73
N TYR A 88 -5.66 -0.93 -5.61
CA TYR A 88 -5.10 0.21 -4.88
C TYR A 88 -3.77 -0.21 -4.26
N GLU A 89 -2.73 0.50 -4.64
CA GLU A 89 -1.45 0.49 -3.96
C GLU A 89 -1.31 1.83 -3.24
N GLU A 90 -1.02 1.81 -1.94
CA GLU A 90 -0.75 3.05 -1.23
C GLU A 90 0.56 3.63 -1.78
N GLY A 91 0.51 4.86 -2.29
CA GLY A 91 1.72 5.55 -2.73
C GLY A 91 2.70 5.61 -1.57
N ILE A 92 3.93 5.16 -1.79
CA ILE A 92 5.02 5.38 -0.86
C ILE A 92 5.36 6.87 -1.00
N ASP A 93 4.91 7.69 -0.06
CA ASP A 93 5.43 9.06 0.08
C ASP A 93 6.93 8.92 0.35
N ASP A 94 7.72 9.51 -0.55
CA ASP A 94 9.17 9.46 -0.65
C ASP A 94 9.76 8.07 -0.95
N ALA A 95 10.25 7.93 -2.19
CA ALA A 95 11.35 7.02 -2.48
C ALA A 95 12.43 7.26 -1.43
N VAL A 96 12.65 6.27 -0.55
CA VAL A 96 13.87 6.18 0.24
C VAL A 96 15.00 6.27 -0.78
N GLY A 97 15.69 7.41 -0.76
CA GLY A 97 16.76 7.72 -1.69
C GLY A 97 17.74 6.56 -1.76
N GLU A 98 18.14 6.23 -2.98
CA GLU A 98 19.38 5.52 -3.23
C GLU A 98 20.53 6.23 -2.48
N ASP A 99 21.21 5.42 -1.67
CA ASP A 99 22.61 5.47 -1.26
C ASP A 99 23.18 6.66 -0.45
N GLY A 100 23.78 6.30 0.68
CA GLY A 100 24.72 7.14 1.40
C GLY A 100 25.32 6.51 2.65
N ALA A 101 26.23 5.55 2.45
CA ALA A 101 27.37 5.10 3.30
C ALA A 101 27.19 4.97 4.83
#